data_AF-C1EEN0-F1
#
_entry.id   AF-C1EEN0-F1
#
_cell.length_a   1.000
_cell.length_b   1.000
_cell.length_c   1.000
_cell.angle_alpha   90.00
_cell.angle_beta   90.00
_cell.angle_gamma   90.00
#
_symmetry.space_group_name_H-M   'P 1'
#
loop_
_entity.id
_entity.type
_entity.pdbx_description
1 polymer ?
#
loop_
_entity_poly.entity_id
_entity_poly.type
_entity_poly.pdbx_seq_one_letter_code
_entity_poly.pdbx_strand_id
1 'polypeptide(L)'
;MSATLALLSIAPRTSSRGLPRRSGVGAPRRRRGDLGRNDAKSSPSESSLNNKEEKVRRRQEEADAVEAAWREGGGLLDGADEESVVRTVRGTVQVARHYEQLIEQQVFNLAKYGEGEVLPDTHKDPVWVAQRLCMLQKLTNVPPQYVPDMVGQSGAGVLSLTPASVLRSMLAVKDLVPNGDASHMVRVEPDLLLTDTTHLAYSGGDVMRTLREMPMPEPCVRLLVTEEPGLLLGKGGLVRMEQVRDQVEEHRENLRAICEGVPDDGWLDVRAQRWFTNFFCGYY
;
A
#
# COMPACT_ATOMS: atom_id res chain seq x y z
N MET A 1 43.80 -18.80 -27.23
CA MET A 1 44.09 -17.55 -26.50
C MET A 1 43.27 -17.58 -25.22
N SER A 2 43.94 -17.76 -24.08
CA SER A 2 43.36 -17.82 -22.72
C SER A 2 43.29 -16.43 -22.09
N ALA A 3 42.22 -16.16 -21.34
CA ALA A 3 42.18 -15.30 -20.14
C ALA A 3 40.86 -15.61 -19.41
N THR A 4 40.83 -16.48 -18.40
CA THR A 4 41.08 -16.27 -16.94
C THR A 4 39.93 -15.58 -16.17
N LEU A 5 39.28 -16.42 -15.36
CA LEU A 5 38.36 -16.24 -14.23
C LEU A 5 38.62 -15.05 -13.27
N ALA A 6 37.52 -14.51 -12.72
CA ALA A 6 37.44 -14.09 -11.32
C ALA A 6 36.00 -14.30 -10.77
N LEU A 7 35.87 -15.31 -9.91
CA LEU A 7 34.70 -15.61 -9.07
C LEU A 7 34.83 -14.80 -7.76
N LEU A 8 33.77 -14.12 -7.33
CA LEU A 8 33.63 -13.62 -5.96
C LEU A 8 32.38 -14.23 -5.33
N SER A 9 32.59 -15.28 -4.54
CA SER A 9 31.62 -15.89 -3.64
C SER A 9 31.44 -15.04 -2.39
N ILE A 10 30.19 -14.70 -2.05
CA ILE A 10 29.82 -14.21 -0.72
C ILE A 10 28.78 -15.19 -0.16
N ALA A 11 29.17 -15.92 0.88
CA ALA A 11 28.33 -16.87 1.59
C ALA A 11 27.41 -16.17 2.60
N PRO A 12 26.14 -16.59 2.76
CA PRO A 12 25.31 -16.17 3.88
C PRO A 12 25.63 -17.01 5.13
N ARG A 13 25.84 -16.30 6.25
CA ARG A 13 26.09 -16.84 7.58
C ARG A 13 24.85 -17.56 8.12
N THR A 14 25.05 -18.79 8.56
CA THR A 14 24.12 -19.56 9.39
C THR A 14 24.20 -19.07 10.85
N SER A 15 23.06 -18.95 11.52
CA SER A 15 23.01 -18.89 12.98
C SER A 15 21.89 -19.80 13.49
N SER A 16 22.32 -20.91 14.08
CA SER A 16 21.52 -21.88 14.82
C SER A 16 21.77 -21.74 16.33
N ARG A 17 20.88 -22.35 17.13
CA ARG A 17 20.86 -22.52 18.61
C ARG A 17 19.87 -21.57 19.29
N GLY A 18 18.93 -22.00 20.14
CA GLY A 18 18.85 -23.19 20.99
C GLY A 18 18.65 -22.73 22.45
N LEU A 19 17.47 -23.00 23.03
CA LEU A 19 17.13 -22.84 24.46
C LEU A 19 18.01 -23.75 25.36
N PRO A 20 18.26 -23.50 26.68
CA PRO A 20 17.22 -23.62 27.73
C PRO A 20 17.38 -22.83 29.07
N ARG A 21 16.29 -22.92 29.86
CA ARG A 21 16.05 -22.63 31.31
C ARG A 21 17.25 -22.76 32.27
N ARG A 22 17.28 -21.90 33.32
CA ARG A 22 17.71 -22.29 34.69
C ARG A 22 17.05 -21.45 35.78
N SER A 23 16.72 -22.14 36.88
CA SER A 23 15.98 -21.73 38.08
C SER A 23 16.87 -21.69 39.33
N GLY A 24 16.50 -20.86 40.32
CA GLY A 24 16.98 -20.85 41.72
C GLY A 24 18.28 -20.05 41.93
N VAL A 25 18.51 -19.28 43.01
CA VAL A 25 18.15 -19.41 44.44
C VAL A 25 18.44 -18.06 45.15
N GLY A 26 17.67 -17.71 46.20
CA GLY A 26 18.22 -16.97 47.36
C GLY A 26 17.51 -15.68 47.79
N ALA A 27 16.69 -15.75 48.86
CA ALA A 27 16.12 -14.61 49.60
C ALA A 27 17.16 -13.98 50.58
N PRO A 28 16.91 -12.78 51.16
CA PRO A 28 16.05 -12.69 52.36
C PRO A 28 15.17 -11.43 52.50
N ARG A 29 14.13 -11.60 53.35
CA ARG A 29 13.18 -10.60 53.88
C ARG A 29 13.81 -9.55 54.81
N ARG A 30 13.25 -8.32 54.76
CA ARG A 30 12.85 -7.36 55.84
C ARG A 30 13.08 -5.95 55.28
N ARG A 31 12.12 -5.01 55.25
CA ARG A 31 11.31 -4.47 56.35
C ARG A 31 9.97 -3.95 55.84
N ARG A 32 8.92 -4.23 56.60
CA ARG A 32 7.66 -3.48 56.61
C ARG A 32 7.95 -2.11 57.22
N GLY A 33 7.66 -1.05 56.47
CA GLY A 33 7.51 0.31 56.95
C GLY A 33 6.36 0.90 56.17
N ASP A 34 5.19 0.91 56.79
CA ASP A 34 4.05 1.74 56.38
C ASP A 34 4.51 3.19 56.27
N LEU A 35 3.99 3.92 55.27
CA LEU A 35 3.60 5.33 55.32
C LEU A 35 3.25 5.83 53.91
N GLY A 36 2.03 6.34 53.75
CA GLY A 36 1.73 7.37 52.76
C GLY A 36 1.10 6.91 51.45
N ARG A 37 -0.10 6.35 51.53
CA ARG A 37 -1.05 6.28 50.41
C ARG A 37 -1.49 7.72 50.10
N ASN A 38 -0.83 8.38 49.15
CA ASN A 38 -1.29 9.63 48.54
C ASN A 38 -1.72 9.34 47.11
N ASP A 39 -2.90 8.73 46.96
CA ASP A 39 -3.69 8.80 45.74
C ASP A 39 -4.28 10.21 45.63
N ALA A 40 -3.42 11.21 45.45
CA ALA A 40 -3.84 12.51 44.98
C ALA A 40 -4.17 12.35 43.49
N LYS A 41 -5.44 12.04 43.20
CA LYS A 41 -6.03 12.38 41.89
C LYS A 41 -5.92 13.90 41.76
N SER A 42 -4.81 14.38 41.22
CA SER A 42 -4.67 15.76 40.80
C SER A 42 -5.75 16.01 39.75
N SER A 43 -6.79 16.74 40.13
CA SER A 43 -7.76 17.27 39.18
C SER A 43 -6.96 18.00 38.08
N PRO A 44 -7.24 17.72 36.80
CA PRO A 44 -6.54 18.41 35.72
C PRO A 44 -6.72 19.92 35.94
N SER A 45 -5.61 20.67 35.95
CA SER A 45 -5.66 22.13 36.10
C SER A 45 -6.53 22.74 35.00
N GLU A 46 -7.23 23.85 35.27
CA GLU A 46 -8.04 24.56 34.27
C GLU A 46 -7.24 24.88 32.99
N SER A 47 -5.94 25.20 33.14
CA SER A 47 -5.02 25.39 32.02
C SER A 47 -4.81 24.13 31.16
N SER A 48 -4.81 22.94 31.78
CA SER A 48 -4.68 21.67 31.07
C SER A 48 -5.99 21.22 30.40
N LEU A 49 -7.14 21.64 30.93
CA LEU A 49 -8.45 21.41 30.33
C LEU A 49 -8.65 22.33 29.12
N ASN A 50 -8.36 23.62 29.25
CA ASN A 50 -8.42 24.59 28.16
C ASN A 50 -7.52 24.19 26.98
N ASN A 51 -6.28 23.73 27.25
CA ASN A 51 -5.38 23.24 26.20
C ASN A 51 -5.90 21.96 25.49
N LYS A 52 -6.64 21.10 26.20
CA LYS A 52 -7.25 19.90 25.60
C LYS A 52 -8.44 20.26 24.74
N GLU A 53 -9.31 21.14 25.22
CA GLU A 53 -10.48 21.61 24.48
C GLU A 53 -10.08 22.34 23.20
N GLU A 54 -9.08 23.22 23.27
CA GLU A 54 -8.56 23.91 22.09
C GLU A 54 -7.97 22.94 21.06
N LYS A 55 -7.23 21.92 21.52
CA LYS A 55 -6.66 20.89 20.64
C LYS A 55 -7.74 20.01 19.98
N VAL A 56 -8.81 19.70 20.69
CA VAL A 56 -9.96 18.97 20.13
C VAL A 56 -10.67 19.83 19.09
N ARG A 57 -10.93 21.11 19.40
CA ARG A 57 -11.57 22.03 18.47
C ARG A 57 -10.78 22.18 17.17
N ARG A 58 -9.46 22.40 17.25
CA ARG A 58 -8.60 22.49 16.05
C ARG A 58 -8.60 21.21 15.21
N ARG A 59 -8.65 20.03 15.85
CA ARG A 59 -8.74 18.75 15.13
C ARG A 59 -10.07 18.59 14.42
N GLN A 60 -11.15 19.09 15.02
CA GLN A 60 -12.47 19.09 14.39
C GLN A 60 -12.51 20.06 13.21
N GLU A 61 -12.05 21.30 13.41
CA GLU A 61 -11.95 22.31 12.33
C GLU A 61 -11.13 21.79 11.13
N GLU A 62 -10.02 21.09 11.39
CA GLU A 62 -9.21 20.44 10.36
C GLU A 62 -9.97 19.32 9.63
N ALA A 63 -10.65 18.45 10.37
CA ALA A 63 -11.46 17.37 9.79
C ALA A 63 -12.61 17.93 8.93
N ASP A 64 -13.30 18.95 9.42
CA ASP A 64 -14.39 19.62 8.72
C ASP A 64 -13.89 20.28 7.42
N ALA A 65 -12.72 20.93 7.45
CA ALA A 65 -12.10 21.53 6.27
C ALA A 65 -11.69 20.48 5.22
N VAL A 66 -11.17 19.34 5.66
CA VAL A 66 -10.82 18.22 4.77
C VAL A 66 -12.07 17.60 4.16
N GLU A 67 -13.13 17.38 4.95
CA GLU A 67 -14.39 16.87 4.45
C GLU A 67 -14.98 17.83 3.41
N ALA A 68 -15.00 19.13 3.70
CA ALA A 68 -15.45 20.15 2.77
C ALA A 68 -14.66 20.10 1.46
N ALA A 69 -13.33 19.99 1.50
CA ALA A 69 -12.51 19.86 0.30
C ALA A 69 -12.86 18.62 -0.55
N TRP A 70 -13.17 17.49 0.09
CA TRP A 70 -13.62 16.28 -0.60
C TRP A 70 -15.01 16.43 -1.24
N ARG A 71 -15.93 17.13 -0.57
CA ARG A 71 -17.28 17.43 -1.11
C ARG A 71 -17.24 18.44 -2.24
N GLU A 72 -16.47 19.52 -2.08
CA GLU A 72 -16.23 20.53 -3.13
C GLU A 72 -15.49 19.95 -4.34
N GLY A 73 -14.70 18.90 -4.11
CA GLY A 73 -14.06 18.09 -5.12
C GLY A 73 -15.00 17.33 -6.05
N GLY A 74 -16.24 17.77 -6.27
CA GLY A 74 -17.21 17.17 -7.20
C GLY A 74 -18.21 16.21 -6.56
N GLY A 75 -18.51 16.38 -5.28
CA GLY A 75 -19.49 15.58 -4.54
C GLY A 75 -19.02 14.17 -4.22
N LEU A 76 -17.71 13.94 -4.09
CA LEU A 76 -17.15 12.59 -3.94
C LEU A 76 -17.55 11.87 -2.66
N LEU A 77 -18.03 12.61 -1.65
CA LEU A 77 -18.56 12.08 -0.40
C LEU A 77 -20.09 12.31 -0.27
N ASP A 78 -20.75 12.75 -1.33
CA ASP A 78 -22.19 12.96 -1.29
C ASP A 78 -22.91 11.62 -1.39
N GLY A 79 -23.72 11.31 -0.37
CA GLY A 79 -24.37 10.01 -0.25
C GLY A 79 -23.46 8.87 0.22
N ALA A 80 -22.18 9.15 0.55
CA ALA A 80 -21.33 8.19 1.23
C ALA A 80 -21.83 7.93 2.67
N ASP A 81 -21.66 6.71 3.15
CA ASP A 81 -21.94 6.37 4.55
C ASP A 81 -20.94 7.05 5.50
N GLU A 82 -21.35 7.21 6.77
CA GLU A 82 -20.56 7.91 7.78
C GLU A 82 -19.19 7.26 8.02
N GLU A 83 -19.10 5.93 7.93
CA GLU A 83 -17.83 5.21 8.12
C GLU A 83 -16.85 5.52 6.98
N SER A 84 -17.32 5.50 5.73
CA SER A 84 -16.53 5.86 4.56
C SER A 84 -16.05 7.32 4.61
N VAL A 85 -16.91 8.25 5.03
CA VAL A 85 -16.53 9.67 5.21
C VAL A 85 -15.44 9.79 6.27
N VAL A 86 -15.66 9.23 7.46
CA VAL A 86 -14.70 9.26 8.57
C VAL A 86 -13.36 8.64 8.17
N ARG A 87 -13.39 7.50 7.47
CA ARG A 87 -12.16 6.82 7.01
C ARG A 87 -11.40 7.68 6.00
N THR A 88 -12.09 8.29 5.04
CA THR A 88 -11.48 9.16 4.02
C THR A 88 -10.83 10.39 4.65
N VAL A 89 -11.56 11.10 5.51
CA VAL A 89 -11.08 12.31 6.20
C VAL A 89 -9.91 11.97 7.11
N ARG A 90 -10.04 10.93 7.94
CA ARG A 90 -8.98 10.49 8.85
C ARG A 90 -7.73 10.08 8.08
N GLY A 91 -7.85 9.30 7.00
CA GLY A 91 -6.73 8.88 6.18
C GLY A 91 -6.00 10.08 5.56
N THR A 92 -6.75 11.04 5.03
CA THR A 92 -6.19 12.28 4.45
C THR A 92 -5.39 13.08 5.47
N VAL A 93 -5.95 13.29 6.68
CA VAL A 93 -5.26 13.98 7.79
C VAL A 93 -4.02 13.20 8.23
N GLN A 94 -4.08 11.87 8.27
CA GLN A 94 -2.93 11.03 8.63
C GLN A 94 -1.79 11.17 7.62
N VAL A 95 -2.10 11.23 6.32
CA VAL A 95 -1.10 11.49 5.27
C VAL A 95 -0.43 12.84 5.47
N ALA A 96 -1.20 13.91 5.66
CA ALA A 96 -0.65 15.26 5.88
C ALA A 96 0.26 15.33 7.11
N ARG A 97 -0.18 14.76 8.24
CA ARG A 97 0.62 14.69 9.49
C ARG A 97 1.87 13.84 9.35
N HIS A 98 1.83 12.77 8.56
CA HIS A 98 3.01 11.97 8.27
C HIS A 98 4.07 12.82 7.55
N TYR A 99 3.66 13.60 6.55
CA TYR A 99 4.57 14.46 5.82
C TYR A 99 5.02 15.69 6.61
N GLU A 100 4.20 16.23 7.50
CA GLU A 100 4.63 17.25 8.47
C GLU A 100 5.84 16.78 9.26
N GLN A 101 5.74 15.60 9.88
CA GLN A 101 6.84 15.01 10.66
C GLN A 101 8.06 14.69 9.79
N LEU A 102 7.85 14.20 8.57
CA LEU A 102 8.95 13.89 7.65
C LEU A 102 9.69 15.15 7.20
N ILE A 103 8.97 16.22 6.87
CA ILE A 103 9.53 17.51 6.48
C ILE A 103 10.32 18.12 7.64
N GLU A 104 9.79 18.11 8.86
CA GLU A 104 10.51 18.58 10.05
C GLU A 104 11.84 17.84 10.25
N GLN A 105 11.83 16.51 10.07
CA GLN A 105 13.05 15.69 10.15
C GLN A 105 14.02 16.02 9.01
N GLN A 106 13.54 16.23 7.78
CA GLN A 106 14.38 16.60 6.64
C GLN A 106 15.02 17.99 6.82
N VAL A 107 14.25 18.97 7.30
CA VAL A 107 14.76 20.32 7.62
C VAL A 107 15.83 20.25 8.71
N PHE A 108 15.59 19.47 9.77
CA PHE A 108 16.57 19.26 10.83
C PHE A 108 17.86 18.60 10.29
N ASN A 109 17.72 17.56 9.46
CA ASN A 109 18.86 16.85 8.88
C ASN A 109 19.66 17.73 7.93
N LEU A 110 18.99 18.51 7.08
CA LEU A 110 19.64 19.46 6.19
C LEU A 110 20.43 20.51 6.98
N ALA A 111 19.84 21.05 8.05
CA ALA A 111 20.52 22.02 8.92
C ALA A 111 21.72 21.40 9.67
N LYS A 112 21.63 20.13 10.07
CA LYS A 112 22.67 19.44 10.85
C LYS A 112 23.82 18.90 10.00
N TYR A 113 23.52 18.38 8.82
CA TYR A 113 24.47 17.64 7.99
C TYR A 113 24.82 18.36 6.67
N GLY A 114 24.08 19.40 6.28
CA GLY A 114 24.33 20.14 5.05
C GLY A 114 23.94 19.40 3.76
N GLU A 115 23.32 18.22 3.89
CA GLU A 115 22.93 17.35 2.77
C GLU A 115 21.48 16.89 2.96
N GLY A 116 20.74 16.77 1.86
CA GLY A 116 19.38 16.24 1.82
C GLY A 116 18.41 17.09 0.98
N GLU A 117 17.36 16.45 0.49
CA GLU A 117 16.24 17.11 -0.16
C GLU A 117 15.06 17.23 0.83
N VAL A 118 14.44 18.40 0.88
CA VAL A 118 13.28 18.68 1.73
C VAL A 118 12.04 18.68 0.84
N LEU A 119 11.04 17.89 1.22
CA LEU A 119 9.77 17.84 0.51
C LEU A 119 9.03 19.20 0.58
N PRO A 120 8.17 19.52 -0.39
CA PRO A 120 7.42 20.77 -0.39
C PRO A 120 6.48 20.87 0.82
N ASP A 121 6.43 22.06 1.42
CA ASP A 121 5.57 22.40 2.56
C ASP A 121 4.06 22.21 2.29
N THR A 122 3.64 22.04 1.04
CA THR A 122 2.25 21.71 0.71
C THR A 122 1.86 20.30 1.14
N HIS A 123 2.82 19.37 1.29
CA HIS A 123 2.52 17.97 1.65
C HIS A 123 2.03 17.82 3.10
N LYS A 124 2.29 18.82 3.96
CA LYS A 124 1.74 18.91 5.32
C LYS A 124 0.39 19.63 5.40
N ASP A 125 -0.10 20.23 4.31
CA ASP A 125 -1.42 20.88 4.27
C ASP A 125 -2.52 19.84 3.97
N PRO A 126 -3.40 19.53 4.93
CA PRO A 126 -4.42 18.50 4.76
C PRO A 126 -5.47 18.85 3.69
N VAL A 127 -5.76 20.13 3.45
CA VAL A 127 -6.70 20.57 2.40
C VAL A 127 -6.06 20.38 1.03
N TRP A 128 -4.78 20.72 0.89
CA TRP A 128 -4.04 20.47 -0.36
C TRP A 128 -3.94 18.97 -0.65
N VAL A 129 -3.64 18.15 0.36
CA VAL A 129 -3.64 16.68 0.22
C VAL A 129 -5.01 16.19 -0.24
N ALA A 130 -6.11 16.64 0.39
CA ALA A 130 -7.47 16.29 -0.01
C ALA A 130 -7.73 16.57 -1.50
N GLN A 131 -7.34 17.74 -2.00
CA GLN A 131 -7.49 18.11 -3.41
C GLN A 131 -6.72 17.16 -4.36
N ARG A 132 -5.51 16.74 -3.96
CA ARG A 132 -4.71 15.78 -4.74
C ARG A 132 -5.35 14.39 -4.76
N LEU A 133 -5.84 13.93 -3.62
CA LEU A 133 -6.53 12.64 -3.52
C LEU A 133 -7.86 12.65 -4.28
N CYS A 134 -8.60 13.76 -4.30
CA CYS A 134 -9.79 13.93 -5.14
C CYS A 134 -9.48 13.80 -6.63
N MET A 135 -8.38 14.40 -7.08
CA MET A 135 -7.92 14.27 -8.47
C MET A 135 -7.59 12.82 -8.81
N LEU A 136 -6.86 12.11 -7.93
CA LEU A 136 -6.57 10.70 -8.12
C LEU A 136 -7.84 9.86 -8.18
N GLN A 137 -8.74 10.01 -7.20
CA GLN A 137 -10.03 9.32 -7.13
C GLN A 137 -10.79 9.42 -8.45
N LYS A 138 -10.93 10.63 -9.00
CA LYS A 138 -11.69 10.87 -10.24
C LYS A 138 -11.08 10.19 -11.46
N LEU A 139 -9.75 10.09 -11.51
CA LEU A 139 -9.04 9.57 -12.68
C LEU A 139 -8.82 8.07 -12.61
N THR A 140 -8.77 7.50 -11.40
CA THR A 140 -8.58 6.06 -11.19
C THR A 140 -9.88 5.33 -10.89
N ASN A 141 -10.92 6.05 -10.47
CA ASN A 141 -12.17 5.50 -9.95
C ASN A 141 -11.99 4.59 -8.72
N VAL A 142 -10.90 4.77 -7.97
CA VAL A 142 -10.69 4.09 -6.68
C VAL A 142 -11.67 4.68 -5.66
N PRO A 143 -12.33 3.87 -4.81
CA PRO A 143 -13.21 4.41 -3.79
C PRO A 143 -12.47 5.37 -2.84
N PRO A 144 -13.04 6.54 -2.49
CA PRO A 144 -12.35 7.60 -1.72
C PRO A 144 -11.64 7.10 -0.46
N GLN A 145 -12.26 6.17 0.26
CA GLN A 145 -11.75 5.62 1.52
C GLN A 145 -10.46 4.79 1.40
N TYR A 146 -10.05 4.42 0.19
CA TYR A 146 -8.81 3.69 -0.09
C TYR A 146 -7.73 4.56 -0.73
N VAL A 147 -8.06 5.75 -1.24
CA VAL A 147 -7.09 6.62 -1.93
C VAL A 147 -5.97 7.12 -1.00
N PRO A 148 -6.24 7.50 0.28
CA PRO A 148 -5.15 7.84 1.21
C PRO A 148 -4.16 6.70 1.44
N ASP A 149 -4.64 5.45 1.48
CA ASP A 149 -3.80 4.26 1.71
C ASP A 149 -2.78 4.06 0.57
N MET A 150 -3.08 4.53 -0.64
CA MET A 150 -2.15 4.48 -1.79
C MET A 150 -0.90 5.32 -1.55
N VAL A 151 -1.04 6.47 -0.88
CA VAL A 151 0.10 7.32 -0.51
C VAL A 151 0.96 6.66 0.57
N GLY A 152 0.33 5.94 1.50
CA GLY A 152 1.04 5.17 2.52
C GLY A 152 1.88 4.03 1.94
N GLN A 153 1.43 3.43 0.84
CA GLN A 153 2.13 2.32 0.17
C GLN A 153 3.27 2.79 -0.74
N SER A 154 3.03 3.81 -1.56
CA SER A 154 3.96 4.24 -2.62
C SER A 154 4.67 5.57 -2.33
N GLY A 155 4.33 6.24 -1.24
CA GLY A 155 4.99 7.45 -0.78
C GLY A 155 4.60 8.73 -1.53
N ALA A 156 5.45 9.76 -1.38
CA ALA A 156 5.12 11.15 -1.76
C ALA A 156 4.95 11.35 -3.27
N GLY A 157 5.52 10.45 -4.07
CA GLY A 157 5.38 10.48 -5.53
C GLY A 157 3.92 10.48 -5.97
N VAL A 158 3.03 9.81 -5.23
CA VAL A 158 1.59 9.76 -5.51
C VAL A 158 0.95 11.15 -5.45
N LEU A 159 1.36 11.99 -4.49
CA LEU A 159 0.85 13.37 -4.34
C LEU A 159 1.38 14.31 -5.43
N SER A 160 2.47 13.92 -6.09
CA SER A 160 3.11 14.68 -7.17
C SER A 160 2.60 14.31 -8.57
N LEU A 161 1.68 13.34 -8.67
CA LEU A 161 1.09 12.91 -9.92
C LEU A 161 0.29 14.04 -10.60
N THR A 162 0.34 14.05 -11.93
CA THR A 162 -0.44 14.97 -12.76
C THR A 162 -1.62 14.23 -13.39
N PRO A 163 -2.71 14.93 -13.74
CA PRO A 163 -3.84 14.28 -14.43
C PRO A 163 -3.41 13.52 -15.71
N ALA A 164 -2.49 14.10 -16.47
CA ALA A 164 -1.98 13.50 -17.70
C ALA A 164 -1.11 12.26 -17.44
N SER A 165 -0.32 12.22 -16.37
CA SER A 165 0.45 11.01 -16.02
C SER A 165 -0.48 9.89 -15.56
N VAL A 166 -1.46 10.19 -14.70
CA VAL A 166 -2.43 9.20 -14.20
C VAL A 166 -3.21 8.58 -15.35
N LEU A 167 -3.78 9.40 -16.25
CA LEU A 167 -4.56 8.89 -17.39
C LEU A 167 -3.72 8.03 -18.33
N ARG A 168 -2.46 8.41 -18.60
CA ARG A 168 -1.56 7.60 -19.43
C ARG A 168 -1.24 6.25 -18.79
N SER A 169 -0.96 6.22 -17.48
CA SER A 169 -0.72 4.97 -16.76
C SER A 169 -1.98 4.09 -16.72
N MET A 170 -3.16 4.67 -16.46
CA MET A 170 -4.43 3.94 -16.48
C MET A 170 -4.72 3.33 -17.86
N LEU A 171 -4.46 4.06 -18.95
CA LEU A 171 -4.60 3.54 -20.32
C LEU A 171 -3.58 2.42 -20.59
N ALA A 172 -2.31 2.59 -20.19
CA ALA A 172 -1.29 1.56 -20.37
C ALA A 172 -1.63 0.27 -19.60
N VAL A 173 -2.15 0.37 -18.38
CA VAL A 173 -2.65 -0.80 -17.61
C VAL A 173 -3.83 -1.44 -18.35
N LYS A 174 -4.75 -0.63 -18.89
CA LYS A 174 -5.90 -1.14 -19.65
C LYS A 174 -5.49 -1.81 -20.96
N ASP A 175 -4.47 -1.32 -21.65
CA ASP A 175 -3.95 -1.94 -22.87
C ASP A 175 -3.32 -3.32 -22.59
N LEU A 176 -2.67 -3.47 -21.43
CA LEU A 176 -2.11 -4.76 -20.99
C LEU A 176 -3.19 -5.75 -20.55
N VAL A 177 -4.23 -5.25 -19.85
CA VAL A 177 -5.32 -6.06 -19.31
C VAL A 177 -6.69 -5.43 -19.68
N PRO A 178 -7.16 -5.56 -20.94
CA PRO A 178 -8.33 -4.84 -21.48
C PRO A 178 -9.62 -5.04 -20.69
N ASN A 179 -9.81 -6.20 -20.08
CA ASN A 179 -11.02 -6.48 -19.32
C ASN A 179 -10.82 -6.27 -17.81
N GLY A 180 -9.58 -6.20 -17.32
CA GLY A 180 -9.25 -6.05 -15.90
C GLY A 180 -9.82 -4.77 -15.27
N ASP A 181 -10.07 -4.85 -13.97
CA ASP A 181 -10.44 -3.69 -13.16
C ASP A 181 -9.19 -2.88 -12.81
N ALA A 182 -8.86 -1.91 -13.69
CA ALA A 182 -7.71 -1.04 -13.50
C ALA A 182 -7.80 -0.23 -12.20
N SER A 183 -9.01 0.09 -11.70
CA SER A 183 -9.19 0.78 -10.41
C SER A 183 -8.72 -0.11 -9.27
N HIS A 184 -9.16 -1.37 -9.26
CA HIS A 184 -8.68 -2.35 -8.30
C HIS A 184 -7.15 -2.53 -8.39
N MET A 185 -6.61 -2.65 -9.61
CA MET A 185 -5.18 -2.87 -9.82
C MET A 185 -4.33 -1.73 -9.26
N VAL A 186 -4.66 -0.47 -9.55
CA VAL A 186 -3.89 0.68 -9.02
C VAL A 186 -4.13 0.92 -7.53
N ARG A 187 -5.26 0.47 -6.98
CA ARG A 187 -5.49 0.47 -5.53
C ARG A 187 -4.56 -0.52 -4.82
N VAL A 188 -4.38 -1.70 -5.39
CA VAL A 188 -3.51 -2.76 -4.83
C VAL A 188 -2.03 -2.45 -5.07
N GLU A 189 -1.70 -1.88 -6.23
CA GLU A 189 -0.33 -1.52 -6.59
C GLU A 189 -0.27 -0.09 -7.14
N PRO A 190 -0.16 0.93 -6.27
CA PRO A 190 -0.14 2.33 -6.71
C PRO A 190 1.13 2.71 -7.47
N ASP A 191 2.21 1.90 -7.38
CA ASP A 191 3.44 2.11 -8.16
C ASP A 191 3.21 1.99 -9.68
N LEU A 192 2.09 1.38 -10.11
CA LEU A 192 1.64 1.40 -11.51
C LEU A 192 1.43 2.83 -12.02
N LEU A 193 1.07 3.77 -11.15
CA LEU A 193 0.89 5.18 -11.51
C LEU A 193 2.21 5.95 -11.56
N LEU A 194 3.24 5.47 -10.85
CA LEU A 194 4.54 6.13 -10.72
C LEU A 194 5.55 5.64 -11.77
N THR A 195 5.33 4.45 -12.32
CA THR A 195 6.22 3.85 -13.30
C THR A 195 6.08 4.54 -14.66
N ASP A 196 7.20 4.67 -15.36
CA ASP A 196 7.23 5.14 -16.74
C ASP A 196 6.38 4.23 -17.66
N THR A 197 5.51 4.83 -18.47
CA THR A 197 4.54 4.07 -19.28
C THR A 197 5.22 3.21 -20.34
N THR A 198 6.39 3.63 -20.86
CA THR A 198 7.19 2.81 -21.79
C THR A 198 7.77 1.59 -21.11
N HIS A 199 8.28 1.75 -19.89
CA HIS A 199 8.72 0.63 -19.06
C HIS A 199 7.57 -0.31 -18.72
N LEU A 200 6.41 0.22 -18.33
CA LEU A 200 5.23 -0.59 -18.02
C LEU A 200 4.76 -1.39 -19.24
N ALA A 201 4.72 -0.80 -20.43
CA ALA A 201 4.35 -1.50 -21.66
C ALA A 201 5.33 -2.63 -21.99
N TYR A 202 6.64 -2.39 -21.83
CA TYR A 202 7.67 -3.40 -22.12
C TYR A 202 7.67 -4.53 -21.07
N SER A 203 7.85 -4.19 -19.80
CA SER A 203 7.90 -5.15 -18.69
C SER A 203 6.58 -5.90 -18.52
N GLY A 204 5.46 -5.18 -18.57
CA GLY A 204 4.13 -5.76 -18.51
C GLY A 204 3.85 -6.68 -19.70
N GLY A 205 4.26 -6.29 -20.92
CA GLY A 205 4.13 -7.12 -22.11
C GLY A 205 4.92 -8.43 -22.00
N ASP A 206 6.15 -8.37 -21.49
CA ASP A 206 7.00 -9.53 -21.28
C ASP A 206 6.39 -10.50 -20.23
N VAL A 207 5.82 -9.96 -19.15
CA VAL A 207 5.14 -10.77 -18.12
C VAL A 207 3.88 -11.42 -18.66
N MET A 208 3.03 -10.66 -19.35
CA MET A 208 1.82 -11.22 -19.98
C MET A 208 2.16 -12.31 -20.99
N ARG A 209 3.21 -12.13 -21.80
CA ARG A 209 3.71 -13.15 -22.73
C ARG A 209 4.17 -14.40 -21.97
N THR A 210 4.98 -14.22 -20.93
CA THR A 210 5.51 -15.34 -20.13
C THR A 210 4.40 -16.15 -19.46
N LEU A 211 3.38 -15.49 -18.91
CA LEU A 211 2.22 -16.16 -18.31
C LEU A 211 1.42 -16.95 -19.35
N ARG A 212 1.26 -16.43 -20.56
CA ARG A 212 0.56 -17.09 -21.68
C ARG A 212 1.34 -18.27 -22.28
N GLU A 213 2.65 -18.32 -22.08
CA GLU A 213 3.46 -19.48 -22.47
C GLU A 213 3.30 -20.66 -21.49
N MET A 214 2.78 -20.41 -20.28
CA MET A 214 2.42 -21.45 -19.33
C MET A 214 1.08 -22.10 -19.73
N PRO A 215 0.77 -23.34 -19.31
CA PRO A 215 -0.52 -23.97 -19.59
C PRO A 215 -1.67 -23.43 -18.71
N MET A 216 -1.72 -22.10 -18.51
CA MET A 216 -2.76 -21.37 -17.79
C MET A 216 -3.77 -20.78 -18.81
N PRO A 217 -5.08 -21.00 -18.65
CA PRO A 217 -6.09 -20.36 -19.50
C PRO A 217 -6.08 -18.82 -19.39
N GLU A 218 -6.38 -18.11 -20.48
CA GLU A 218 -6.34 -16.63 -20.53
C GLU A 218 -7.23 -15.93 -19.47
N PRO A 219 -8.43 -16.43 -19.11
CA PRO A 219 -9.20 -15.87 -17.99
C PRO A 219 -8.45 -15.90 -16.65
N CYS A 220 -7.70 -16.97 -16.39
CA CYS A 220 -6.87 -17.10 -15.19
C CYS A 220 -5.65 -16.18 -15.22
N VAL A 221 -5.00 -16.03 -16.38
CA VAL A 221 -3.87 -15.10 -16.54
C VAL A 221 -4.29 -13.67 -16.20
N ARG A 222 -5.42 -13.22 -16.76
CA ARG A 222 -5.94 -11.88 -16.52
C ARG A 222 -6.38 -11.67 -15.08
N LEU A 223 -7.01 -12.68 -14.46
CA LEU A 223 -7.39 -12.62 -13.05
C LEU A 223 -6.16 -12.57 -12.15
N LEU A 224 -5.13 -13.39 -12.41
CA LEU A 224 -3.87 -13.37 -11.66
C LEU A 224 -3.25 -11.98 -11.66
N VAL A 225 -3.13 -11.36 -12.83
CA VAL A 225 -2.54 -10.03 -12.96
C VAL A 225 -3.42 -8.94 -12.35
N THR A 226 -4.75 -9.14 -12.33
CA THR A 226 -5.67 -8.20 -11.66
C THR A 226 -5.51 -8.25 -10.14
N GLU A 227 -5.32 -9.44 -9.57
CA GLU A 227 -5.11 -9.65 -8.12
C GLU A 227 -3.65 -9.36 -7.70
N GLU A 228 -2.69 -9.56 -8.60
CA GLU A 228 -1.25 -9.33 -8.39
C GLU A 228 -0.66 -8.35 -9.41
N PRO A 229 -1.11 -7.09 -9.43
CA PRO A 229 -0.66 -6.09 -10.39
C PRO A 229 0.84 -5.78 -10.29
N GLY A 230 1.47 -6.06 -9.14
CA GLY A 230 2.92 -5.95 -8.96
C GLY A 230 3.74 -6.81 -9.93
N LEU A 231 3.15 -7.87 -10.50
CA LEU A 231 3.79 -8.68 -11.54
C LEU A 231 4.14 -7.84 -12.76
N LEU A 232 3.29 -6.88 -13.15
CA LEU A 232 3.55 -5.99 -14.30
C LEU A 232 4.78 -5.09 -14.08
N LEU A 233 5.11 -4.84 -12.82
CA LEU A 233 6.28 -4.08 -12.38
C LEU A 233 7.51 -4.97 -12.16
N GLY A 234 7.39 -6.27 -12.39
CA GLY A 234 8.45 -7.25 -12.12
C GLY A 234 8.68 -7.53 -10.63
N LYS A 235 7.76 -7.15 -9.74
CA LYS A 235 7.89 -7.42 -8.30
C LYS A 235 7.94 -8.93 -8.06
N GLY A 236 8.89 -9.36 -7.23
CA GLY A 236 9.17 -10.78 -6.98
C GLY A 236 10.07 -11.47 -8.02
N GLY A 237 10.28 -10.86 -9.19
CA GLY A 237 11.22 -11.30 -10.21
C GLY A 237 11.05 -12.76 -10.65
N LEU A 238 12.17 -13.42 -10.97
CA LEU A 238 12.18 -14.81 -11.45
C LEU A 238 11.60 -15.79 -10.43
N VAL A 239 11.90 -15.59 -9.13
CA VAL A 239 11.41 -16.48 -8.06
C VAL A 239 9.89 -16.50 -8.06
N ARG A 240 9.25 -15.34 -8.23
CA ARG A 240 7.79 -15.27 -8.29
C ARG A 240 7.24 -15.98 -9.53
N MET A 241 7.87 -15.79 -10.69
CA MET A 241 7.45 -16.46 -11.91
C MET A 241 7.63 -17.99 -11.85
N GLU A 242 8.66 -18.48 -11.16
CA GLU A 242 8.86 -19.90 -10.90
C GLU A 242 7.77 -20.47 -9.98
N GLN A 243 7.43 -19.77 -8.89
CA GLN A 243 6.32 -20.16 -8.02
C GLN A 243 4.99 -20.25 -8.78
N VAL A 244 4.69 -19.26 -9.62
CA VAL A 244 3.49 -19.28 -10.46
C VAL A 244 3.53 -20.46 -11.42
N ARG A 245 4.67 -20.73 -12.06
CA ARG A 245 4.84 -21.87 -12.97
C ARG A 245 4.58 -23.20 -12.25
N ASP A 246 5.16 -23.39 -11.07
CA ASP A 246 5.00 -24.61 -10.28
C ASP A 246 3.53 -24.82 -9.89
N GLN A 247 2.84 -23.76 -9.47
CA GLN A 247 1.41 -23.78 -9.16
C GLN A 247 0.53 -24.07 -10.38
N VAL A 248 0.88 -23.52 -11.55
CA VAL A 248 0.18 -23.83 -12.80
C VAL A 248 0.30 -25.30 -13.15
N GLU A 249 1.48 -25.89 -13.02
CA GLU A 249 1.69 -27.30 -13.32
C GLU A 249 0.98 -28.21 -12.29
N GLU A 250 1.05 -27.87 -11.01
CA GLU A 250 0.39 -28.62 -9.93
C GLU A 250 -1.14 -28.63 -10.07
N HIS A 251 -1.73 -27.50 -10.47
CA HIS A 251 -3.18 -27.31 -10.51
C HIS A 251 -3.76 -27.21 -11.92
N ARG A 252 -3.03 -27.68 -12.93
CA ARG A 252 -3.39 -27.58 -14.35
C ARG A 252 -4.79 -28.10 -14.67
N GLU A 253 -5.16 -29.24 -14.10
CA GLU A 253 -6.48 -29.84 -14.33
C GLU A 253 -7.60 -28.98 -13.73
N ASN A 254 -7.38 -28.44 -12.52
CA ASN A 254 -8.32 -27.54 -11.87
C ASN A 254 -8.50 -26.24 -12.67
N LEU A 255 -7.40 -25.64 -13.14
CA LEU A 255 -7.42 -24.43 -13.96
C LEU A 255 -8.24 -24.64 -15.25
N ARG A 256 -8.11 -25.81 -15.89
CA ARG A 256 -8.93 -26.17 -17.05
C ARG A 256 -10.39 -26.34 -16.70
N ALA A 257 -10.69 -27.03 -15.60
CA ALA A 257 -12.06 -27.31 -15.18
C ALA A 257 -12.84 -26.03 -14.85
N ILE A 258 -12.22 -25.07 -14.15
CA ILE A 258 -12.89 -23.80 -13.81
C ILE A 258 -13.08 -22.87 -15.02
N CYS A 259 -12.36 -23.11 -16.12
CA CYS A 259 -12.46 -22.34 -17.36
C CYS A 259 -13.30 -23.04 -18.43
N GLU A 260 -13.89 -24.20 -18.14
CA GLU A 260 -14.64 -24.97 -19.14
C GLU A 260 -15.81 -24.15 -19.71
N GLY A 261 -15.82 -23.95 -21.02
CA GLY A 261 -16.84 -23.14 -21.71
C GLY A 261 -16.72 -21.63 -21.52
N VAL A 262 -15.66 -21.14 -20.87
CA VAL A 262 -15.38 -19.70 -20.73
C VAL A 262 -14.54 -19.25 -21.93
N PRO A 263 -14.99 -18.25 -22.72
CA PRO A 263 -14.19 -17.73 -23.82
C PRO A 263 -13.00 -16.94 -23.28
N ASP A 264 -11.94 -16.82 -24.08
CA ASP A 264 -10.68 -16.18 -23.67
C ASP A 264 -10.86 -14.70 -23.26
N ASP A 265 -11.88 -14.02 -23.78
CA ASP A 265 -12.24 -12.65 -23.40
C ASP A 265 -13.25 -12.59 -22.24
N GLY A 266 -13.92 -13.69 -21.93
CA GLY A 266 -14.94 -13.81 -20.89
C GLY A 266 -14.40 -13.85 -19.46
N TRP A 267 -15.29 -13.75 -18.47
CA TRP A 267 -14.93 -13.81 -17.05
C TRP A 267 -15.29 -15.15 -16.44
N LEU A 268 -14.44 -15.60 -15.51
CA LEU A 268 -14.75 -16.71 -14.62
C LEU A 268 -16.02 -16.39 -13.81
N ASP A 269 -16.83 -17.39 -13.50
CA ASP A 269 -17.96 -17.22 -12.60
C ASP A 269 -17.48 -16.95 -11.16
N VAL A 270 -18.40 -16.54 -10.28
CA VAL A 270 -18.06 -16.18 -8.88
C VAL A 270 -17.40 -17.33 -8.11
N ARG A 271 -17.73 -18.59 -8.40
CA ARG A 271 -17.15 -19.74 -7.70
C ARG A 271 -15.74 -20.02 -8.19
N ALA A 272 -15.54 -19.99 -9.50
CA ALA A 272 -14.24 -20.13 -10.15
C ALA A 272 -13.29 -19.00 -9.73
N GLN A 273 -13.76 -17.75 -9.72
CA GLN A 273 -13.00 -16.61 -9.20
C GLN A 273 -12.58 -16.84 -7.75
N ARG A 274 -13.51 -17.22 -6.85
CA ARG A 274 -13.20 -17.47 -5.44
C ARG A 274 -12.20 -18.60 -5.23
N TRP A 275 -12.30 -19.67 -6.02
CA TRP A 275 -11.30 -20.74 -5.95
C TRP A 275 -9.95 -20.21 -6.41
N PHE A 276 -9.90 -19.50 -7.53
CA PHE A 276 -8.67 -18.95 -8.06
C PHE A 276 -8.02 -17.96 -7.08
N THR A 277 -8.75 -16.96 -6.59
CA THR A 277 -8.18 -15.95 -5.70
C THR A 277 -7.78 -16.51 -4.34
N ASN A 278 -8.63 -17.33 -3.70
CA ASN A 278 -8.34 -17.82 -2.35
C ASN A 278 -7.36 -19.01 -2.33
N PHE A 279 -7.41 -19.87 -3.35
CA PHE A 279 -6.63 -21.10 -3.37
C PHE A 279 -5.45 -21.01 -4.33
N PHE A 280 -5.60 -20.46 -5.53
CA PHE A 280 -4.47 -20.36 -6.45
C PHE A 280 -3.55 -19.17 -6.12
N CYS A 281 -4.12 -17.98 -5.89
CA CYS A 281 -3.34 -16.80 -5.49
C CYS A 281 -3.04 -16.77 -3.98
N GLY A 282 -3.82 -17.46 -3.15
CA GLY A 282 -3.66 -17.42 -1.69
C GLY A 282 -2.66 -18.41 -1.10
N TYR A 283 -2.11 -19.36 -1.88
CA TYR A 283 -1.31 -20.48 -1.35
C TYR A 283 0.19 -20.24 -1.26
N TYR A 284 0.67 -19.02 -1.48
CA TYR A 284 2.09 -18.67 -1.40
C TYR A 284 2.38 -17.39 -0.61
#